data_AF-A0A291DYE3-F1
#
_entry.id   AF-A0A291DYE3-F1
#
_cell.length_a   1.000
_cell.length_b   1.000
_cell.length_c   1.000
_cell.angle_alpha   90.00
_cell.angle_beta   90.00
_cell.angle_gamma   90.00
#
_symmetry.space_group_name_H-M   'P 1'
#
loop_
_entity.id
_entity.type
_entity.pdbx_description
1 polymer ?
#
loop_
_entity_poly.entity_id
_entity_poly.type
_entity_poly.pdbx_seq_one_letter_code
_entity_poly.pdbx_strand_id
1 'polypeptide(L)' 'MLLRVTGASYPQPGMRHEYQLCDGSCVIEQPGFPAVARWLYYNNMNHRVYKKSEQAAMRAAVEKHKKLWRCK' A
#
# COMPACT_ATOMS: atom_id res chain seq x y z
N MET A 1 12.31 -5.02 -11.15
CA MET A 1 12.60 -4.69 -9.74
C MET A 1 11.47 -5.22 -8.87
N LEU A 2 11.77 -5.81 -7.71
CA LEU A 2 10.75 -6.24 -6.75
C LEU A 2 10.38 -5.04 -5.86
N LEU A 3 9.12 -4.58 -5.92
CA LEU A 3 8.63 -3.54 -5.01
C LEU A 3 8.69 -4.07 -3.56
N ARG A 4 9.17 -3.22 -2.65
CA ARG A 4 9.24 -3.49 -1.21
C ARG A 4 8.75 -2.27 -0.45
N VAL A 5 8.07 -2.51 0.66
CA VAL A 5 7.70 -1.46 1.59
C VAL A 5 8.95 -1.02 2.35
N THR A 6 9.30 0.25 2.27
CA THR A 6 10.41 0.89 3.00
C THR A 6 9.94 1.56 4.27
N GLY A 7 8.71 2.05 4.30
CA GLY A 7 8.11 2.67 5.48
C GLY A 7 6.63 2.32 5.60
N ALA A 8 6.15 2.18 6.83
CA ALA A 8 4.74 2.02 7.14
C ALA A 8 4.36 3.05 8.20
N SER A 9 3.33 3.83 7.91
CA SER A 9 2.77 4.84 8.81
C SER A 9 1.32 4.52 9.11
N TYR A 10 0.95 4.69 10.37
CA TYR A 10 -0.38 4.37 10.90
C TYR A 10 -0.95 5.62 11.59
N PRO A 11 -1.27 6.70 10.85
CA PRO A 11 -1.72 7.95 11.45
C PRO A 11 -3.03 7.79 12.22
N GLN A 12 -3.87 6.84 11.81
CA GLN A 12 -5.09 6.43 12.51
C GLN A 12 -5.14 4.90 12.53
N PRO A 13 -4.64 4.24 13.59
CA PRO A 13 -4.58 2.79 13.66
C PRO A 13 -5.98 2.18 13.48
N GLY A 14 -6.12 1.25 12.53
CA GLY A 14 -7.40 0.63 12.19
C GLY A 14 -8.32 1.44 11.25
N MET A 15 -7.96 2.66 10.88
CA MET A 15 -8.70 3.48 9.91
C MET A 15 -7.91 3.71 8.62
N ARG A 16 -6.60 3.98 8.73
CA ARG A 16 -5.74 4.30 7.59
C ARG A 16 -4.32 3.83 7.83
N HIS A 17 -3.84 2.99 6.93
CA HIS A 17 -2.46 2.49 6.91
C HIS A 17 -1.79 2.98 5.62
N GLU A 18 -0.66 3.65 5.73
CA GLU A 18 0.07 4.21 4.61
C GLU A 18 1.41 3.48 4.47
N TYR A 19 1.61 2.82 3.35
CA TYR A 19 2.80 2.04 3.05
C TYR A 19 3.59 2.73 1.94
N GLN A 20 4.79 3.18 2.27
CA GLN A 20 5.73 3.76 1.34
C GLN A 20 6.59 2.67 0.72
N LEU A 21 6.72 2.69 -0.60
CA LEU A 21 7.47 1.72 -1.39
C LEU A 21 8.85 2.26 -1.76
N CYS A 22 9.77 1.35 -2.08
CA CYS A 22 11.16 1.68 -2.42
C CYS A 22 11.33 2.54 -3.68
N ASP A 23 10.33 2.59 -4.56
CA ASP A 23 10.34 3.44 -5.76
C ASP A 23 9.77 4.84 -5.50
N GLY A 24 9.40 5.15 -4.24
CA GLY A 24 8.75 6.39 -3.84
C GLY A 24 7.24 6.37 -3.98
N SER A 25 6.67 5.31 -4.57
CA SER A 25 5.21 5.11 -4.60
C SER A 25 4.64 4.86 -3.19
N CYS A 26 3.35 5.08 -3.05
CA CYS A 26 2.63 4.92 -1.79
C CYS A 26 1.34 4.12 -1.99
N VAL A 27 1.04 3.25 -1.03
CA VAL A 27 -0.21 2.49 -0.96
C VAL A 27 -0.92 2.88 0.33
N ILE A 28 -2.16 3.31 0.20
CA ILE A 28 -3.01 3.59 1.36
C ILE A 28 -4.06 2.50 1.45
N GLU A 29 -4.10 1.83 2.59
CA GLU A 29 -5.13 0.88 2.96
C GLU A 29 -6.09 1.52 3.97
N GLN A 30 -7.38 1.44 3.69
CA GLN A 30 -8.44 1.92 4.57
C GLN A 30 -9.36 0.74 4.97
N PRO A 31 -9.05 0.03 6.07
CA PRO A 31 -9.73 -1.22 6.41
C PRO A 31 -11.25 -1.07 6.62
N GLY A 32 -11.70 0.10 7.07
CA GLY A 32 -13.12 0.43 7.25
C GLY A 32 -13.95 0.51 5.96
N PHE A 33 -13.31 0.53 4.79
CA PHE A 33 -14.00 0.62 3.49
C PHE A 33 -14.15 -0.75 2.80
N PRO A 34 -15.15 -0.91 1.91
CA PRO A 34 -15.32 -2.12 1.11
C PRO A 34 -14.11 -2.36 0.19
N ALA A 35 -13.87 -3.62 -0.20
CA ALA A 35 -12.63 -4.07 -0.84
C ALA A 35 -12.17 -3.24 -2.05
N VAL A 36 -13.11 -2.66 -2.81
CA VAL A 36 -12.83 -1.81 -3.99
C VAL A 36 -12.28 -0.43 -3.58
N ALA A 37 -12.78 0.16 -2.50
CA ALA A 37 -12.37 1.47 -1.99
C ALA A 37 -11.29 1.39 -0.89
N ARG A 38 -11.04 0.17 -0.38
CA ARG A 38 -10.03 -0.10 0.65
C ARG A 38 -8.62 0.24 0.22
N TRP A 39 -8.30 0.15 -1.07
CA TRP A 39 -6.94 0.32 -1.57
C TRP A 39 -6.83 1.55 -2.47
N LEU A 40 -5.93 2.45 -2.11
CA LEU A 40 -5.53 3.58 -2.94
C LEU A 40 -4.06 3.44 -3.28
N TYR A 41 -3.75 3.56 -4.56
CA TYR A 41 -2.40 3.40 -5.09
C TYR A 41 -1.94 4.71 -5.69
N TYR A 42 -0.79 5.20 -5.24
CA TYR A 42 -0.19 6.44 -5.69
C TYR A 42 1.23 6.15 -6.18
N ASN A 43 1.61 6.76 -7.29
CA ASN A 43 2.99 6.72 -7.73
C ASN A 43 3.84 7.75 -6.97
N ASN A 44 5.15 7.76 -7.21
CA ASN A 44 6.08 8.73 -6.62
C ASN A 44 5.73 10.21 -6.92
N MET A 45 4.94 10.48 -7.96
CA MET A 45 4.45 11.83 -8.29
C MET A 45 3.11 12.17 -7.62
N ASN A 46 2.65 11.37 -6.66
CA ASN A 46 1.32 11.48 -6.03
C ASN A 46 0.15 11.34 -7.01
N HIS A 47 0.37 10.79 -8.20
CA HIS A 47 -0.71 10.47 -9.14
C HIS A 47 -1.30 9.10 -8.82
N ARG A 48 -2.62 9.00 -8.95
CA ARG A 48 -3.35 7.76 -8.69
C ARG A 48 -3.05 6.74 -9.78
N VAL A 49 -2.63 5.55 -9.38
CA VAL A 49 -2.27 4.45 -10.29
C VAL A 49 -3.52 3.62 -10.58
N TYR A 50 -3.95 3.62 -11.85
CA TYR A 50 -5.12 2.84 -12.30
C TYR A 50 -4.74 1.55 -13.03
N LYS A 51 -3.47 1.37 -13.41
CA LYS A 51 -3.00 0.16 -14.10
C LYS A 51 -3.03 -1.03 -13.13
N LYS A 52 -3.88 -2.03 -13.42
CA LYS A 52 -4.07 -3.21 -12.57
C LYS A 52 -2.78 -3.98 -12.27
N SER A 53 -1.86 -4.07 -13.24
CA SER A 53 -0.57 -4.76 -13.05
C SER A 53 0.31 -4.07 -12.00
N GLU A 54 0.33 -2.72 -12.01
CA GLU A 54 1.07 -1.95 -11.01
C GLU A 54 0.40 -2.06 -9.64
N GLN A 55 -0.93 -1.95 -9.58
CA GLN A 55 -1.71 -2.14 -8.34
C GLN A 55 -1.45 -3.52 -7.72
N ALA A 56 -1.41 -4.59 -8.53
CA ALA A 56 -1.12 -5.94 -8.06
C ALA A 56 0.30 -6.05 -7.50
N ALA A 57 1.30 -5.46 -8.17
CA ALA A 57 2.68 -5.46 -7.70
C ALA A 57 2.83 -4.69 -6.37
N MET A 58 2.18 -3.52 -6.26
CA MET A 58 2.16 -2.71 -5.04
C MET A 58 1.47 -3.44 -3.88
N ARG A 59 0.30 -4.05 -4.13
CA ARG A 59 -0.43 -4.83 -3.13
C ARG A 59 0.38 -6.05 -2.68
N ALA A 60 1.03 -6.76 -3.60
CA ALA A 60 1.88 -7.90 -3.26
C ALA A 60 3.05 -7.47 -2.35
N ALA A 61 3.62 -6.28 -2.55
CA ALA A 61 4.65 -5.74 -1.68
C ALA A 61 4.13 -5.47 -0.27
N VAL A 62 2.95 -4.86 -0.13
CA VAL A 62 2.29 -4.61 1.16
C VAL A 62 1.96 -5.92 1.87
N GLU A 63 1.34 -6.87 1.18
CA GLU A 63 0.99 -8.18 1.76
C GLU A 63 2.24 -8.96 2.22
N LYS A 64 3.34 -8.88 1.46
CA LYS A 64 4.63 -9.46 1.85
C LYS A 64 5.18 -8.78 3.10
N HIS A 65 5.08 -7.46 3.20
CA HIS A 65 5.48 -6.72 4.39
C HIS A 65 4.65 -7.14 5.61
N LYS A 66 3.31 -7.18 5.51
CA LYS A 66 2.44 -7.64 6.60
C LYS A 66 2.79 -9.05 7.09
N LYS A 67 3.05 -9.98 6.15
CA LYS A 67 3.49 -11.34 6.48
C LYS A 67 4.82 -11.36 7.24
N LEU A 68 5.79 -10.56 6.83
CA LEU A 68 7.10 -10.46 7.48
C LEU A 68 7.01 -9.87 8.89
N TRP A 69 6.19 -8.83 9.07
CA TRP A 69 6.09 -8.09 10.32
C TRP A 69 4.98 -8.56 11.26
N ARG A 70 4.22 -9.61 10.88
CA ARG A 70 3.06 -10.15 11.64
C ARG A 70 2.02 -9.09 12.03
N CYS A 71 1.94 -7.98 11.32
CA CYS A 71 0.88 -6.99 11.48
C CYS A 71 -0.41 -7.61 10.92
N LYS A 72 -1.24 -8.17 11.80
CA LYS A 72 -2.57 -8.72 11.50
C LYS A 72 -3.62 -7.61 11.48
#